data_AF-A0A819P3Z0-F1
#
_entry.id   AF-A0A819P3Z0-F1
#
_cell.length_a   1.000
_cell.length_b   1.000
_cell.length_c   1.000
_cell.angle_alpha   90.00
_cell.angle_beta   90.00
_cell.angle_gamma   90.00
#
_symmetry.space_group_name_H-M   'P 1'
#
loop_
_entity.id
_entity.type
_entity.pdbx_description
1 polymer ?
#
loop_
_entity_poly.entity_id
_entity_poly.type
_entity_poly.pdbx_seq_one_letter_code
_entity_poly.pdbx_strand_id
1 'polypeptide(L)'
;KLNGGIAYCGQLTAIGEKQVYDVGKKIRQNLIIKEKLLPKFYDPHLIYTRSTYIDRTIHSARCFLAGLFSDDDNQTIQSNNPFEIEIYSWIHEILYPNPRIYPLPSLDLISSCNSIKPCSYSLRLI
;
A
#
# COMPACT_ATOMS: atom_id res chain seq x y z
N LYS A 1 23.14 15.14 10.07
CA LYS A 1 23.51 14.19 11.15
C LYS A 1 22.26 13.39 11.51
N LEU A 2 22.23 12.10 11.22
CA LEU A 2 21.24 11.20 11.79
C LEU A 2 21.79 10.80 13.16
N ASN A 3 21.17 11.30 14.23
CA ASN A 3 21.54 10.93 15.59
C ASN A 3 21.18 9.45 15.77
N GLY A 4 22.15 8.63 16.18
CA GLY A 4 22.11 7.17 16.18
C GLY A 4 21.06 6.56 17.11
N GLY A 5 19.79 6.60 16.70
CA GLY A 5 18.75 5.70 17.22
C GLY A 5 18.88 4.31 16.58
N ILE A 6 18.44 3.28 17.31
CA ILE A 6 18.34 1.91 16.81
C ILE A 6 17.26 1.89 15.72
N ALA A 7 17.68 1.98 14.46
CA ALA A 7 16.80 1.79 13.32
C ALA A 7 16.75 0.30 12.96
N TYR A 8 15.57 -0.31 13.01
CA TYR A 8 15.39 -1.68 12.54
C TYR A 8 15.62 -1.78 11.03
N CYS A 9 16.24 -2.86 10.57
CA CYS A 9 16.50 -3.07 9.15
C CYS A 9 15.17 -3.12 8.37
N GLY A 10 15.17 -2.54 7.16
CA GLY A 10 14.03 -2.61 6.25
C GLY A 10 12.83 -1.73 6.61
N GLN A 11 12.98 -0.79 7.55
CA GLN A 11 11.99 0.23 7.85
C GLN A 11 12.00 1.36 6.82
N LEU A 12 10.83 1.96 6.59
CA LEU A 12 10.71 3.15 5.74
C LEU A 12 11.36 4.34 6.47
N THR A 13 12.14 5.13 5.72
CA THR A 13 12.78 6.34 6.27
C THR A 13 11.93 7.57 5.99
N ALA A 14 12.08 8.64 6.76
CA ALA A 14 11.40 9.91 6.51
C ALA A 14 11.66 10.48 5.08
N ILE A 15 12.84 10.19 4.52
CA ILE A 15 13.16 10.54 3.13
C ILE A 15 12.27 9.74 2.18
N GLY A 16 12.13 8.43 2.42
CA GLY A 16 11.25 7.55 1.64
C GLY A 16 9.78 7.93 1.74
N GLU A 17 9.30 8.29 2.94
CA GLU A 17 7.94 8.81 3.15
C GLU A 17 7.69 10.04 2.27
N LYS A 18 8.60 11.03 2.31
CA LYS A 18 8.49 12.24 1.49
C LYS A 18 8.52 11.94 -0.01
N GLN A 19 9.40 11.06 -0.46
CA GLN A 19 9.47 10.66 -1.86
C GLN A 19 8.14 10.09 -2.36
N VAL A 20 7.54 9.18 -1.59
CA VAL A 20 6.28 8.55 -1.98
C VAL A 20 5.10 9.53 -1.90
N TYR A 21 5.10 10.43 -0.92
CA TYR A 21 4.14 11.52 -0.82
C TYR A 21 4.18 12.47 -2.03
N ASP A 22 5.39 12.88 -2.44
CA ASP A 22 5.57 13.76 -3.61
C ASP A 22 5.16 13.05 -4.92
N VAL A 23 5.35 11.73 -5.03
CA VAL A 23 4.80 10.92 -6.13
C VAL A 23 3.27 10.97 -6.11
N GLY A 24 2.63 10.81 -4.96
CA GLY A 24 1.17 10.93 -4.80
C GLY A 24 0.65 12.29 -5.29
N LYS A 25 1.27 13.40 -4.88
CA LYS A 25 0.91 14.74 -5.34
C LYS A 25 1.09 14.92 -6.85
N LYS A 26 2.16 14.38 -7.43
CA LYS A 26 2.36 14.43 -8.87
C LYS A 26 1.24 13.71 -9.63
N ILE A 27 0.80 12.55 -9.13
CA ILE A 27 -0.30 11.80 -9.73
C ILE A 27 -1.63 12.54 -9.57
N ARG A 28 -1.87 13.21 -8.42
CA ARG A 28 -3.05 14.08 -8.20
C ARG A 28 -3.21 15.12 -9.29
N GLN A 29 -2.14 15.83 -9.63
CA GLN A 29 -2.15 16.89 -10.65
C GLN A 29 -2.67 16.37 -12.01
N ASN A 30 -2.30 15.13 -12.35
CA ASN A 30 -2.76 14.50 -13.57
C ASN A 30 -4.18 13.93 -13.43
N LEU A 31 -4.42 13.01 -12.48
CA LEU A 31 -5.64 12.20 -12.45
C LEU A 31 -6.86 12.92 -11.85
N ILE A 32 -6.65 13.84 -10.90
CA ILE A 32 -7.75 14.54 -10.20
C ILE A 32 -7.96 15.94 -10.79
N ILE A 33 -6.88 16.70 -11.00
CA ILE A 33 -6.99 18.11 -11.39
C ILE A 33 -7.15 18.25 -12.90
N LYS A 34 -6.22 17.69 -13.68
CA LYS A 34 -6.22 17.83 -15.14
C LYS A 34 -7.28 16.96 -15.82
N GLU A 35 -7.21 15.65 -15.60
CA GLU A 35 -8.09 14.68 -16.29
C GLU A 35 -9.46 14.50 -15.61
N LYS A 36 -9.59 14.92 -14.34
CA LYS A 36 -10.83 14.76 -13.53
C LYS A 36 -11.39 13.33 -13.51
N LEU A 37 -10.50 12.35 -13.62
CA LEU A 37 -10.84 10.92 -13.61
C LEU A 37 -11.23 10.46 -12.20
N LEU A 38 -10.52 10.97 -11.19
CA LEU A 38 -10.74 10.62 -9.78
C LEU A 38 -11.39 11.80 -9.03
N PRO A 39 -12.21 11.52 -8.00
CA PRO A 39 -12.81 12.56 -7.17
C PRO A 39 -11.75 13.33 -6.38
N LYS A 40 -12.07 14.58 -6.01
CA LYS A 40 -11.19 15.40 -5.16
C LYS A 40 -11.04 14.85 -3.75
N PHE A 41 -12.14 14.30 -3.23
CA PHE A 41 -12.23 13.66 -1.92
C PHE A 41 -12.10 12.14 -2.09
N TYR A 42 -11.38 11.51 -1.16
CA TYR A 42 -11.27 10.06 -1.15
C TYR A 42 -12.63 9.39 -0.92
N ASP A 43 -12.90 8.38 -1.74
CA ASP A 43 -14.07 7.51 -1.65
C ASP A 43 -13.62 6.04 -1.69
N PRO A 44 -13.81 5.25 -0.61
CA PRO A 44 -13.40 3.85 -0.57
C PRO A 44 -14.16 2.96 -1.58
N HIS A 45 -15.32 3.40 -2.10
CA HIS A 45 -16.06 2.64 -3.10
C HIS A 45 -15.49 2.77 -4.52
N LEU A 46 -14.73 3.85 -4.78
CA LEU A 46 -14.14 4.12 -6.08
C LEU A 46 -12.66 3.74 -6.16
N ILE A 47 -12.00 3.59 -5.01
CA ILE A 47 -10.55 3.45 -4.93
C ILE A 47 -10.21 2.18 -4.16
N TYR A 48 -9.68 1.22 -4.90
CA TYR A 48 -9.11 0.01 -4.33
C TYR A 48 -7.60 0.18 -4.11
N THR A 49 -7.14 0.07 -2.86
CA THR A 49 -5.71 0.09 -2.53
C THR A 49 -5.28 -1.24 -1.93
N ARG A 50 -4.20 -1.81 -2.47
CA ARG A 50 -3.63 -3.07 -2.01
C ARG A 50 -2.13 -2.93 -1.77
N SER A 51 -1.63 -3.52 -0.69
CA SER A 51 -0.20 -3.60 -0.39
C SER A 51 0.17 -4.99 0.10
N THR A 52 1.47 -5.30 0.09
CA THR A 52 1.97 -6.51 0.76
C THR A 52 1.90 -6.34 2.27
N TYR A 53 1.80 -7.44 3.01
CA TYR A 53 1.87 -7.39 4.48
C TYR A 53 3.31 -7.18 5.00
N ILE A 54 3.89 -6.04 4.66
CA ILE A 54 5.23 -5.60 5.09
C ILE A 54 5.12 -4.12 5.50
N ASP A 55 5.62 -3.77 6.68
CA ASP A 55 5.40 -2.43 7.26
C ASP A 55 5.80 -1.29 6.32
N ARG A 56 6.98 -1.37 5.67
CA ARG A 56 7.45 -0.32 4.77
C ARG A 56 6.53 -0.09 3.57
N THR A 57 5.87 -1.13 3.05
CA THR A 57 5.00 -1.00 1.86
C THR A 57 3.61 -0.52 2.27
N ILE A 58 3.12 -0.92 3.44
CA ILE A 58 1.89 -0.36 4.02
C ILE A 58 2.09 1.13 4.31
N HIS A 59 3.21 1.50 4.92
CA HIS A 59 3.52 2.89 5.24
C HIS A 59 3.69 3.73 3.96
N SER A 60 4.41 3.21 2.96
CA SER A 60 4.50 3.87 1.64
C SER A 60 3.13 4.08 1.00
N ALA A 61 2.24 3.08 1.03
CA ALA A 61 0.89 3.23 0.49
C ALA A 61 0.08 4.32 1.21
N ARG A 62 0.23 4.46 2.53
CA ARG A 62 -0.37 5.58 3.30
C ARG A 62 0.17 6.93 2.86
N CYS A 63 1.50 7.09 2.77
CA CYS A 63 2.11 8.34 2.31
C CYS A 63 1.68 8.69 0.89
N PHE A 64 1.55 7.68 0.02
CA PHE A 64 1.07 7.87 -1.35
C PHE A 64 -0.36 8.41 -1.37
N LEU A 65 -1.29 7.78 -0.65
CA LEU A 65 -2.69 8.22 -0.56
C LEU A 65 -2.81 9.61 0.06
N ALA A 66 -2.03 9.90 1.10
CA ALA A 66 -1.96 11.22 1.70
C ALA A 66 -1.53 12.28 0.67
N GLY A 67 -0.55 11.98 -0.18
CA GLY A 67 -0.14 12.89 -1.26
C GLY A 67 -1.17 13.01 -2.38
N LEU A 68 -1.83 11.91 -2.74
CA LEU A 68 -2.84 11.87 -3.79
C LEU A 68 -4.11 12.66 -3.42
N PHE A 69 -4.51 12.61 -2.14
CA PHE A 69 -5.67 13.31 -1.60
C PHE A 69 -5.30 14.54 -0.76
N SER A 70 -4.09 15.07 -0.88
CA SER A 70 -3.73 16.33 -0.21
C SER A 70 -4.44 17.51 -0.86
N ASP A 71 -4.81 18.49 -0.06
CA ASP A 71 -5.09 19.84 -0.52
C ASP A 71 -3.77 20.53 -0.92
N ASP A 72 -3.79 21.26 -2.03
CA ASP A 72 -2.60 21.97 -2.52
C ASP A 72 -2.30 23.21 -1.65
N ASP A 73 -3.33 23.83 -1.06
CA ASP A 73 -3.19 25.08 -0.30
C ASP A 73 -2.81 24.85 1.17
N ASN A 74 -3.43 23.87 1.82
CA ASN A 74 -3.35 23.68 3.28
C ASN A 74 -2.72 22.35 3.71
N GLN A 75 -2.30 21.50 2.76
CA GLN A 75 -1.78 20.14 3.04
C GLN A 75 -2.70 19.30 3.92
N THR A 76 -4.00 19.58 3.88
CA THR A 76 -5.03 18.81 4.57
C THR A 76 -5.42 17.62 3.72
N ILE A 77 -5.66 16.47 4.34
CA ILE A 77 -6.14 15.29 3.62
C ILE A 77 -7.62 15.49 3.30
N GLN A 78 -7.95 15.43 2.01
CA GLN A 78 -9.31 15.54 1.47
C GLN A 78 -10.01 14.19 1.59
N SER A 79 -10.36 13.80 2.81
CA SER A 79 -11.09 12.56 3.08
C SER A 79 -12.04 12.69 4.26
N ASN A 80 -13.24 12.12 4.10
CA ASN A 80 -14.19 11.91 5.21
C ASN A 80 -14.10 10.48 5.78
N ASN A 81 -13.40 9.59 5.08
CA ASN A 81 -13.28 8.19 5.42
C ASN A 81 -11.82 7.82 5.69
N PRO A 82 -11.56 6.84 6.56
CA PRO A 82 -10.23 6.30 6.71
C PRO A 82 -9.73 5.70 5.39
N PHE A 83 -8.43 5.81 5.11
CA PHE A 83 -7.86 5.09 3.97
C PHE A 83 -7.89 3.59 4.20
N GLU A 84 -8.52 2.85 3.29
CA GLU A 84 -8.57 1.39 3.33
C GLU A 84 -7.44 0.82 2.47
N ILE A 85 -6.57 0.02 3.11
CA ILE A 85 -5.50 -0.71 2.43
C ILE A 85 -5.71 -2.19 2.69
N GLU A 86 -5.98 -2.94 1.62
CA GLU A 86 -6.05 -4.38 1.69
C GLU A 86 -4.65 -4.99 1.71
N ILE A 87 -4.46 -5.92 2.65
CA ILE A 87 -3.25 -6.71 2.77
C ILE A 87 -3.62 -8.20 2.86
N TYR A 88 -2.74 -9.04 2.33
CA TYR A 88 -2.84 -10.47 2.44
C TYR A 88 -1.65 -11.04 3.19
N SER A 89 -1.87 -12.13 3.92
CA SER A 89 -0.78 -12.87 4.55
C SER A 89 0.23 -13.33 3.50
N TRP A 90 1.51 -13.34 3.88
CA TRP A 90 2.65 -13.75 3.05
C TRP A 90 2.53 -15.15 2.44
N ILE A 91 1.67 -16.03 2.95
CA ILE A 91 1.39 -17.35 2.35
C ILE A 91 0.39 -17.30 1.18
N HIS A 92 -0.39 -16.22 1.08
CA HIS A 92 -1.40 -15.97 0.04
C HIS A 92 -1.08 -14.72 -0.79
N GLU A 93 0.10 -14.12 -0.58
CA GLU A 93 0.48 -12.90 -1.28
C GLU A 93 0.90 -13.17 -2.73
N ILE A 94 0.25 -12.46 -3.66
CA ILE A 94 0.47 -12.54 -5.11
C ILE A 94 1.19 -11.32 -5.67
N LEU A 95 1.37 -10.27 -4.87
CA LEU A 95 2.06 -9.03 -5.28
C LEU A 95 3.57 -9.21 -5.46
N TYR A 96 4.13 -10.34 -5.08
CA TYR A 96 5.48 -10.76 -5.44
C TYR A 96 5.48 -12.25 -5.81
N PRO A 97 6.43 -12.72 -6.63
CA PRO A 97 6.59 -14.14 -6.92
C PRO A 97 6.74 -14.95 -5.63
N ASN A 98 5.69 -15.68 -5.26
CA ASN A 98 5.63 -16.42 -4.02
C ASN A 98 5.73 -17.93 -4.32
N PRO A 99 6.88 -18.55 -4.04
CA PRO A 99 7.08 -19.98 -4.34
C PRO A 99 6.18 -20.89 -3.48
N ARG A 100 5.52 -20.36 -2.45
CA ARG A 100 4.56 -21.12 -1.63
C ARG A 100 3.17 -21.23 -2.25
N ILE A 101 2.78 -20.27 -3.10
CA ILE A 101 1.49 -20.30 -3.81
C ILE A 101 1.60 -21.13 -5.07
N TYR A 102 2.70 -20.95 -5.79
CA TYR A 102 3.04 -21.70 -6.98
C TYR A 102 4.26 -22.55 -6.66
N PRO A 103 4.10 -23.74 -6.05
CA PRO A 103 5.21 -24.66 -5.89
C PRO A 103 5.81 -24.87 -7.28
N LEU A 104 7.06 -24.42 -7.44
CA LEU A 104 7.80 -24.69 -8.67
C LEU A 104 7.82 -26.21 -8.83
N PRO A 105 7.50 -26.76 -10.02
CA PRO A 105 7.67 -28.17 -10.26
C PRO A 105 9.17 -28.46 -10.34
N SER A 106 9.85 -28.54 -9.21
CA SER A 106 11.02 -29.39 -9.10
C SER A 106 10.50 -30.82 -9.03
N LEU A 107 11.05 -31.70 -9.87
CA LEU A 107 11.02 -33.15 -9.69
C LEU A 107 10.84 -33.51 -8.21
N ASP A 108 9.63 -33.89 -7.83
CA ASP A 108 9.33 -34.92 -6.83
C ASP A 108 7.83 -34.89 -6.49
N LEU A 109 7.17 -35.92 -7.02
CA LEU A 109 6.03 -36.66 -6.50
C LEU A 109 5.61 -36.35 -5.04
N ILE A 110 4.27 -36.22 -4.90
CA ILE A 110 3.44 -36.54 -3.72
C ILE A 110 3.22 -35.44 -2.67
N SER A 111 1.95 -35.00 -2.63
CA SER A 111 1.09 -34.94 -1.43
C SER A 111 0.39 -33.58 -1.17
N SER A 112 -0.89 -33.60 -1.54
CA SER A 112 -2.03 -33.05 -0.81
C SER A 112 -2.22 -31.54 -0.80
N CYS A 113 -3.07 -31.10 -1.74
CA CYS A 113 -3.83 -29.87 -1.66
C CYS A 113 -4.60 -29.80 -0.33
N ASN A 114 -4.37 -28.74 0.45
CA ASN A 114 -5.31 -28.27 1.46
C ASN A 114 -5.71 -26.84 1.11
N SER A 115 -6.96 -26.66 0.68
CA SER A 115 -7.57 -25.35 0.45
C SER A 115 -7.69 -24.60 1.77
N ILE A 116 -6.83 -23.59 1.96
CA ILE A 116 -6.96 -22.59 3.02
C ILE A 116 -7.53 -21.33 2.37
N LYS A 117 -8.70 -20.89 2.84
CA LYS A 117 -9.30 -19.63 2.38
C LYS A 117 -8.44 -18.45 2.87
N PRO A 118 -8.12 -17.46 2.02
CA PRO A 118 -7.35 -16.29 2.45
C PRO A 118 -8.20 -15.42 3.40
N CYS A 119 -7.70 -15.19 4.62
CA CYS A 119 -8.22 -14.14 5.48
C CYS A 119 -7.71 -12.79 4.95
N SER A 120 -8.64 -11.97 4.42
CA SER A 120 -8.38 -10.57 4.07
C SER A 120 -8.47 -9.73 5.34
N TYR A 121 -7.44 -8.94 5.63
CA TYR A 121 -7.46 -7.96 6.73
C TYR A 121 -7.50 -6.57 6.09
N SER A 122 -8.62 -5.85 6.30
CA SER A 122 -8.72 -4.43 5.93
C SER A 122 -8.23 -3.58 7.09
N LEU A 123 -7.13 -2.85 6.89
CA LEU A 123 -6.67 -1.84 7.83
C LEU A 123 -7.42 -0.53 7.56
N ARG A 124 -8.35 -0.19 8.45
CA ARG A 124 -9.03 1.13 8.49
C ARG A 124 -8.27 2.07 9.42
N LEU A 125 -7.85 3.23 8.93
CA LEU A 125 -7.13 4.23 9.73
C LEU A 125 -7.62 5.65 9.48
N ILE A 126 -7.94 6.33 10.59
CA ILE A 126 -8.46 7.71 10.72
C ILE A 126 -7.41 8.72 10.26
#